data_AF-A0A8B6DRJ2-F1
#
_entry.id   AF-A0A8B6DRJ2-F1
#
_cell.length_a   1.000
_cell.length_b   1.000
_cell.length_c   1.000
_cell.angle_alpha   90.00
_cell.angle_beta   90.00
_cell.angle_gamma   90.00
#
_symmetry.space_group_name_H-M   'P 1'
#
loop_
_entity.id
_entity.type
_entity.pdbx_description
1 polymer ?
#
loop_
_entity_poly.entity_id
_entity_poly.type
_entity_poly.pdbx_seq_one_letter_code
_entity_poly.pdbx_strand_id
1 'polypeptide(L)'
;MAGSTRCSRLCGYGVQTRQVWCKNETSCDIKDEEDCDILTKPTAIKSCIIEKCRDWKTSPWNQCSSTCGYAVQKRPVTCPDKHQCDPDQRPTDLQNCKVPACLAWIQGQWSK
;
A
#
# COMPACT_ATOMS: atom_id res chain seq x y z
N MET A 1 7.83 28.60 -15.14
CA MET A 1 7.97 27.34 -15.88
C MET A 1 6.96 26.36 -15.30
N ALA A 2 5.85 26.09 -15.99
CA ALA A 2 4.84 25.13 -15.56
C ALA A 2 5.37 23.70 -15.82
N GLY A 3 6.08 23.14 -14.84
CA GLY A 3 6.60 21.77 -14.91
C GLY A 3 5.65 20.78 -14.25
N SER A 4 5.52 19.59 -14.82
CA SER A 4 4.94 18.46 -14.08
C SER A 4 5.89 18.02 -12.97
N THR A 5 5.34 17.53 -11.86
CA THR A 5 6.12 16.93 -10.79
C THR A 5 6.78 15.64 -11.27
N ARG A 6 7.78 15.17 -10.54
CA ARG A 6 8.28 13.79 -10.70
C ARG A 6 7.14 12.80 -10.38
N CYS A 7 7.28 11.58 -10.87
CA CYS A 7 6.36 10.50 -10.55
C CYS A 7 6.31 10.26 -9.04
N SER A 8 5.11 9.99 -8.50
CA SER A 8 4.88 9.74 -7.07
C SER A 8 5.54 8.47 -6.55
N ARG A 9 5.95 7.56 -7.45
CA ARG A 9 6.72 6.36 -7.16
C ARG A 9 8.06 6.41 -7.88
N LEU A 10 9.04 5.65 -7.38
CA LEU A 10 10.35 5.48 -8.02
C LEU A 10 10.44 4.21 -8.89
N CYS A 11 9.42 3.34 -8.81
CA CYS A 11 9.25 2.14 -9.61
C CYS A 11 7.76 1.85 -9.80
N GLY A 12 7.40 1.00 -10.76
CA GLY A 12 6.04 0.56 -11.00
C GLY A 12 5.10 1.68 -11.46
N TYR A 13 3.83 1.57 -11.06
CA TYR A 13 2.76 2.49 -11.46
C TYR A 13 2.61 3.63 -10.45
N GLY A 14 2.77 4.86 -10.91
CA GLY A 14 2.57 6.07 -10.11
C GLY A 14 1.75 7.12 -10.83
N VAL A 15 1.71 8.30 -10.24
CA VAL A 15 1.07 9.49 -10.82
C VAL A 15 2.01 10.68 -10.76
N GLN A 16 1.93 11.56 -11.76
CA GLN A 16 2.56 12.87 -11.75
C GLN A 16 1.46 13.93 -11.81
N THR A 17 1.68 15.04 -11.10
CA THR A 17 0.75 16.14 -11.03
C THR A 17 1.37 17.35 -11.69
N ARG A 18 0.57 18.18 -12.34
CA ARG A 18 0.97 19.51 -12.82
C ARG A 18 -0.03 20.53 -12.32
N GLN A 19 0.45 21.75 -12.16
CA GLN A 19 -0.45 22.86 -11.93
C GLN A 19 -1.17 23.22 -13.23
N VAL A 20 -2.44 23.56 -13.10
CA VAL A 20 -3.32 24.02 -14.19
C VAL A 20 -3.99 25.28 -13.67
N TRP A 21 -3.96 26.35 -14.46
CA TRP A 21 -4.53 27.63 -14.08
C TRP A 21 -5.36 28.17 -15.24
N CYS A 22 -6.48 28.81 -14.93
CA CYS A 22 -7.19 29.66 -15.87
C CYS A 22 -6.42 30.98 -15.97
N LYS A 23 -6.15 31.46 -17.19
CA LYS A 23 -5.51 32.76 -17.39
C LYS A 23 -6.19 33.53 -18.52
N ASN A 24 -6.18 34.85 -18.42
CA ASN A 24 -6.53 35.72 -19.54
C ASN A 24 -5.38 35.70 -20.56
N GLU A 25 -5.68 35.48 -21.85
CA GLU A 25 -4.64 35.40 -22.88
C GLU A 25 -3.97 36.76 -23.15
N THR A 26 -4.73 37.85 -23.03
CA THR A 26 -4.29 39.21 -23.37
C THR A 26 -3.51 39.85 -22.24
N SER A 27 -3.99 39.72 -20.99
CA SER A 27 -3.34 40.33 -19.82
C SER A 27 -2.41 39.37 -19.06
N CYS A 28 -2.45 38.06 -19.36
CA CYS A 28 -1.75 37.00 -18.62
C CYS A 28 -2.12 36.89 -17.12
N ASP A 29 -3.18 37.56 -16.67
CA ASP A 29 -3.67 37.45 -15.29
C ASP A 29 -4.30 36.08 -15.06
N ILE A 30 -4.01 35.48 -13.89
CA ILE A 30 -4.68 34.26 -13.44
C ILE A 30 -6.13 34.61 -13.04
N LYS A 31 -7.07 33.79 -13.49
CA LYS A 31 -8.50 33.91 -13.22
C LYS A 31 -9.01 32.72 -12.43
N ASP A 32 -10.23 32.85 -11.90
CA ASP A 32 -10.90 31.75 -11.23
C ASP A 32 -11.18 30.63 -12.22
N GLU A 33 -11.18 29.38 -11.76
CA GLU A 33 -11.35 28.23 -12.65
C GLU A 33 -12.70 28.23 -13.37
N GLU A 34 -13.72 28.82 -12.76
CA GLU A 34 -15.10 28.90 -13.26
C GLU A 34 -15.23 29.85 -14.47
N ASP A 35 -14.29 30.80 -14.63
CA ASP A 35 -14.23 31.70 -15.78
C ASP A 35 -13.75 30.99 -17.06
N CYS A 36 -13.08 29.85 -16.93
CA CYS A 36 -12.62 29.02 -18.04
C CYS A 36 -13.61 27.88 -18.34
N ASP A 37 -13.73 27.49 -19.61
CA ASP A 37 -14.56 26.34 -20.00
C ASP A 37 -14.02 25.03 -19.41
N ILE A 38 -14.79 24.45 -18.47
CA ILE A 38 -14.47 23.20 -17.78
C ILE A 38 -14.26 22.02 -18.73
N LEU A 39 -14.92 22.02 -19.90
CA LEU A 39 -14.77 20.96 -20.91
C LEU A 39 -13.39 20.97 -21.55
N THR A 40 -12.72 22.12 -21.54
CA THR A 40 -11.37 22.30 -22.07
C THR A 40 -10.28 22.22 -21.01
N LYS A 41 -10.65 22.05 -19.73
CA LYS A 41 -9.70 22.01 -18.60
C LYS A 41 -8.67 20.90 -18.81
N PRO A 42 -7.37 21.23 -18.91
CA PRO A 42 -6.32 20.23 -19.07
C PRO A 42 -6.26 19.30 -17.85
N THR A 43 -5.94 18.02 -18.08
CA THR A 43 -5.78 17.06 -16.97
C THR A 43 -4.61 17.48 -16.07
N ALA A 44 -4.87 17.65 -14.77
CA ALA A 44 -3.85 18.01 -13.80
C ALA A 44 -3.02 16.79 -13.33
N ILE A 45 -3.53 15.58 -13.50
CA ILE A 45 -2.90 14.33 -13.05
C ILE A 45 -2.72 13.39 -14.23
N LYS A 46 -1.56 12.76 -14.34
CA LYS A 46 -1.29 11.75 -15.37
C LYS A 46 -0.63 10.52 -14.73
N SER A 47 -0.94 9.33 -15.21
CA SER A 47 -0.19 8.13 -14.83
C SER A 47 1.26 8.20 -15.33
N CYS A 48 2.15 7.58 -14.57
CA CYS A 48 3.53 7.33 -14.96
C CYS A 48 3.85 5.87 -14.66
N ILE A 49 4.52 5.21 -15.61
CA ILE A 49 5.01 3.85 -15.46
C ILE A 49 6.52 3.93 -15.51
N ILE A 50 7.16 3.42 -14.46
CA ILE A 50 8.61 3.30 -14.37
C ILE A 50 8.95 1.81 -14.54
N GLU A 51 10.23 1.48 -14.44
CA GLU A 51 10.73 0.13 -14.30
C GLU A 51 10.03 -0.66 -13.19
N LYS A 52 10.00 -1.98 -13.36
CA LYS A 52 9.41 -2.90 -12.40
C LYS A 52 10.01 -2.70 -11.00
N CYS A 53 9.17 -2.65 -9.99
CA CYS A 53 9.63 -2.67 -8.59
C CYS A 53 10.34 -3.98 -8.27
N ARG A 54 11.25 -3.91 -7.29
CA ARG A 54 11.82 -5.10 -6.64
C ARG A 54 10.73 -5.85 -5.90
N ASP A 55 10.93 -7.16 -5.81
CA ASP A 55 10.03 -8.04 -5.09
C ASP A 55 10.27 -7.94 -3.57
N TRP A 56 9.18 -8.02 -2.81
CA TRP A 56 9.24 -8.18 -1.36
C TRP A 56 9.88 -9.51 -0.99
N LYS A 57 10.76 -9.49 0.01
CA LYS A 57 11.37 -10.69 0.56
C LYS A 57 10.60 -11.14 1.79
N THR A 58 10.31 -12.43 1.86
CA THR A 58 9.68 -13.04 3.03
C THR A 58 10.58 -14.12 3.60
N SER A 59 10.65 -14.17 4.92
CA SER A 59 11.26 -15.28 5.64
C SER A 59 10.20 -16.36 5.96
N PRO A 60 10.62 -17.56 6.39
CA PRO A 60 9.70 -18.55 6.94
C PRO A 60 8.86 -17.97 8.08
N TRP A 61 7.68 -18.55 8.28
CA TRP A 61 6.83 -18.24 9.42
C TRP A 61 7.50 -18.70 10.73
N ASN A 62 7.38 -17.88 11.76
CA ASN A 62 7.70 -18.26 13.12
C ASN A 62 6.68 -19.29 13.63
N GLN A 63 6.96 -19.88 14.79
CA GLN A 63 6.01 -20.75 15.47
C GLN A 63 4.72 -19.99 15.81
N CYS A 64 3.63 -20.75 15.89
CA CYS A 64 2.34 -20.24 16.33
C CYS A 64 2.41 -19.70 17.75
N SER A 65 1.67 -18.63 18.02
CA SER A 65 1.57 -18.00 19.34
C SER A 65 1.05 -18.94 20.43
N SER A 66 0.26 -19.93 20.03
CA SER A 66 -0.31 -20.95 20.90
C SER A 66 -0.32 -22.29 20.16
N THR A 67 -0.35 -23.39 20.91
CA THR A 67 -0.42 -24.76 20.36
C THR A 67 -1.85 -25.31 20.31
N CYS A 68 -2.83 -24.58 20.84
CA CYS A 68 -4.26 -24.90 20.75
C CYS A 68 -5.11 -23.62 20.69
N GLY A 69 -6.37 -23.75 20.27
CA GLY A 69 -7.35 -22.67 20.22
C GLY A 69 -7.08 -21.68 19.09
N TYR A 70 -7.26 -20.39 19.37
CA TYR A 70 -6.90 -19.34 18.42
C TYR A 70 -5.41 -19.04 18.51
N ALA A 71 -4.70 -19.19 17.40
CA ALA A 71 -3.27 -18.93 17.31
C ALA A 71 -2.93 -18.23 16.01
N VAL A 72 -1.90 -17.38 16.05
CA VAL A 72 -1.36 -16.68 14.89
C VAL A 72 0.15 -16.90 14.80
N GLN A 73 0.69 -16.84 13.59
CA GLN A 73 2.13 -16.86 13.34
C GLN A 73 2.53 -15.61 12.56
N LYS A 74 3.76 -15.16 12.80
CA LYS A 74 4.34 -13.98 12.16
C LYS A 74 5.52 -14.36 11.29
N ARG A 75 5.78 -13.60 10.23
CA ARG A 75 7.01 -13.72 9.43
C ARG A 75 7.60 -12.35 9.15
N PRO A 76 8.94 -12.23 9.11
CA PRO A 76 9.58 -11.06 8.54
C PRO A 76 9.21 -10.85 7.07
N VAL A 77 8.82 -9.62 6.72
CA VAL A 77 8.59 -9.16 5.34
C VAL A 77 9.42 -7.90 5.15
N THR A 78 10.42 -7.96 4.27
CA THR A 78 11.40 -6.89 4.08
C THR A 78 11.51 -6.47 2.62
N CYS A 79 11.81 -5.18 2.42
CA CYS A 79 12.19 -4.65 1.13
C CYS A 79 13.65 -4.20 1.21
N PRO A 80 14.49 -4.43 0.17
CA PRO A 80 15.87 -3.93 0.15
C PRO A 80 15.97 -2.42 0.37
N ASP A 81 15.00 -1.66 -0.12
CA ASP A 81 14.88 -0.20 0.05
C ASP A 81 13.40 0.19 0.03
N LYS A 82 12.95 0.99 0.99
CA LYS A 82 11.53 1.34 1.20
C LYS A 82 10.82 1.85 -0.06
N HIS A 83 11.53 2.46 -1.00
CA HIS A 83 10.95 3.03 -2.23
C HIS A 83 11.08 2.14 -3.47
N GLN A 84 11.68 0.95 -3.33
CA GLN A 84 11.96 0.06 -4.45
C GLN A 84 11.02 -1.14 -4.53
N CYS A 85 10.20 -1.40 -3.51
CA CYS A 85 9.12 -2.41 -3.60
C CYS A 85 7.77 -1.72 -3.70
N ASP A 86 6.86 -2.33 -4.46
CA ASP A 86 5.48 -1.83 -4.58
C ASP A 86 4.71 -2.08 -3.27
N PRO A 87 4.26 -1.04 -2.55
CA PRO A 87 3.51 -1.20 -1.31
C PRO A 87 2.24 -2.05 -1.48
N ASP A 88 1.61 -1.99 -2.65
CA ASP A 88 0.37 -2.71 -2.95
C ASP A 88 0.60 -4.22 -3.11
N GLN A 89 1.85 -4.63 -3.35
CA GLN A 89 2.27 -6.02 -3.49
C GLN A 89 2.91 -6.58 -2.21
N ARG A 90 2.82 -5.86 -1.07
CA ARG A 90 3.43 -6.31 0.20
C ARG A 90 2.71 -7.56 0.73
N PRO A 91 3.41 -8.70 0.89
CA PRO A 91 2.82 -9.89 1.47
C PRO A 91 2.45 -9.70 2.94
N THR A 92 1.45 -10.43 3.42
CA THR A 92 1.06 -10.41 4.84
C THR A 92 2.18 -10.95 5.72
N ASP A 93 2.42 -10.27 6.84
CA ASP A 93 3.38 -10.63 7.88
C ASP A 93 2.76 -11.36 9.08
N LEU A 94 1.43 -11.55 9.05
CA LEU A 94 0.63 -12.23 10.06
C LEU A 94 -0.37 -13.20 9.40
N GLN A 95 -0.51 -14.41 9.92
CA GLN A 95 -1.58 -15.31 9.50
C GLN A 95 -2.07 -16.20 10.65
N ASN A 96 -3.28 -16.75 10.49
CA ASN A 96 -3.84 -17.71 11.43
C ASN A 96 -3.12 -19.06 11.34
N CYS A 97 -3.01 -19.72 12.48
CA CYS A 97 -2.51 -21.07 12.58
C CYS A 97 -3.64 -22.10 12.58
N LYS A 98 -3.33 -23.30 12.09
CA LYS A 98 -4.19 -24.47 12.23
C LYS A 98 -3.72 -25.27 13.43
N VAL A 99 -4.34 -25.05 14.59
CA VAL A 99 -4.05 -25.75 15.84
C VAL A 99 -5.31 -26.39 16.41
N PRO A 100 -5.21 -27.48 17.19
CA PRO A 100 -6.37 -28.17 17.77
C PRO A 100 -7.10 -27.29 18.79
N ALA A 101 -8.34 -27.65 19.14
CA ALA A 101 -9.04 -27.03 20.25
C ALA A 101 -8.32 -27.28 21.58
N CYS A 102 -8.42 -26.34 22.52
CA CYS A 102 -7.87 -26.51 23.86
C CYS A 102 -8.80 -27.41 24.69
N LEU A 103 -8.59 -28.72 24.62
CA LEU A 103 -9.29 -29.72 25.42
C LEU A 103 -8.36 -30.30 26.48
N ALA A 104 -8.86 -30.48 27.69
CA ALA A 104 -8.11 -31.04 28.81
C ALA A 104 -8.92 -32.15 29.49
N TRP A 105 -8.23 -33.18 29.99
CA TRP A 105 -8.83 -34.22 30.81
C TRP A 105 -9.15 -33.68 32.20
N ILE A 106 -10.35 -33.94 32.69
CA ILE A 106 -10.72 -33.73 34.10
C ILE A 106 -10.65 -35.07 34.84
N GLN A 107 -10.12 -35.05 36.06
CA GLN A 107 -10.13 -36.22 36.94
C GLN A 107 -11.37 -36.17 37.85
N GLY A 108 -12.11 -37.29 37.91
CA GLY A 108 -13.20 -37.46 38.86
C GLY A 108 -12.72 -37.82 40.26
N GLN A 109 -13.56 -37.61 41.28
CA GLN A 109 -13.30 -38.10 42.64
C GLN A 109 -13.68 -39.58 42.77
N TRP A 110 -12.83 -40.37 43.41
CA TRP A 110 -13.14 -41.77 43.76
C TRP A 110 -14.26 -41.82 44.79
N SER A 111 -15.26 -42.68 44.59
CA SER A 111 -16.30 -42.95 45.59
C SER A 111 -15.77 -43.86 46.71
N LYS A 112 -16.11 -43.54 47.97
CA LYS A 112 -15.88 -44.41 49.13
C LYS A 112 -16.94 -45.50 49.23
#